data_AF-A0A1S2IV09-F1
#
_entry.id   AF-A0A1S2IV09-F1
#
_cell.length_a   1.000
_cell.length_b   1.000
_cell.length_c   1.000
_cell.angle_alpha   90.00
_cell.angle_beta   90.00
_cell.angle_gamma   90.00
#
_symmetry.space_group_name_H-M   'P 1'
#
loop_
_entity.id
_entity.type
_entity.pdbx_description
1 polymer ?
#
loop_
_entity_poly.entity_id
_entity_poly.type
_entity_poly.pdbx_seq_one_letter_code
_entity_poly.pdbx_strand_id
1 'polypeptide(L)'
;MAAAFVALVGTTISVVPAAQPAQAATKQQVESPDFASEVYGDPWDYSNAEDQNTDEVGTSAAISNGKLRVALRSGDHVSLVQTVSGSLPYGRDGASQPIDASRYKRLSFKMDQPFTRQIGAVYWWTCREKTSECGGGVTFPVTPGNQVYDISLSKASTLQGKRPFSGKIVALRLDPVVLPAGKSGTALIDWTRLRGAGGDHAAYPPGTYGDTVVARRPRPVVDSPNASQGVDLATKQRGTPWVFTSPAAAQGIGIKYATILGYNNAGMTARNSGQYPGDSQLSLPVSRFDASTYHNLAFEYTYDGPYSLAATPGGGKMARLIWWDPSSTVPQIGNDILTYSGVNAREVNLDLNAQNDLDEDALSPKLGWAGRTVSQLRFDPNEDPGALTWHLRSLHLRADPVAYGSTTVKFHDGAWVSGTTATVSVARTGTSSWHTIAKNVAVKKGSNSVRFSVAGLSQSKYRVRVAVTHPGVATATAKSPVVVAMRR
;
A
#
# COMPACT_ATOMS: atom_id res chain seq x y z
N MET A 1 71.61 44.49 50.83
CA MET A 1 70.51 43.53 51.03
C MET A 1 70.41 42.67 49.78
N ALA A 2 70.85 41.41 49.86
CA ALA A 2 70.79 40.45 48.75
C ALA A 2 69.65 39.47 49.03
N ALA A 3 68.69 39.36 48.10
CA ALA A 3 67.54 38.46 48.20
C ALA A 3 67.82 37.17 47.41
N ALA A 4 67.68 36.03 48.09
CA ALA A 4 67.82 34.70 47.51
C ALA A 4 66.49 34.22 46.91
N PHE A 5 66.53 33.78 45.65
CA PHE A 5 65.42 33.10 44.97
C PHE A 5 65.51 31.59 45.21
N VAL A 6 64.45 31.00 45.77
CA VAL A 6 64.28 29.55 45.92
C VAL A 6 63.48 29.04 44.72
N ALA A 7 64.07 28.14 43.92
CA ALA A 7 63.41 27.47 42.81
C ALA A 7 62.68 26.21 43.32
N LEU A 8 61.35 26.17 43.15
CA LEU A 8 60.53 24.99 43.42
C LEU A 8 60.53 24.08 42.17
N VAL A 9 61.08 22.87 42.31
CA VAL A 9 61.02 21.82 41.28
C VAL A 9 59.70 21.07 41.45
N GLY A 10 58.74 21.31 40.56
CA GLY A 10 57.47 20.59 40.51
C GLY A 10 57.60 19.29 39.72
N THR A 11 57.45 18.14 40.39
CA THR A 11 57.33 16.83 39.74
C THR A 11 55.97 16.67 39.08
N THR A 12 55.93 16.60 37.75
CA THR A 12 54.73 16.26 36.98
C THR A 12 54.49 14.75 37.02
N ILE A 13 53.48 14.31 37.77
CA ILE A 13 53.02 12.92 37.78
C ILE A 13 52.15 12.71 36.52
N SER A 14 52.65 11.91 35.57
CA SER A 14 51.86 11.47 34.41
C SER A 14 50.96 10.32 34.83
N VAL A 15 49.66 10.59 34.96
CA VAL A 15 48.65 9.54 35.20
C VAL A 15 48.43 8.81 33.88
N VAL A 16 48.95 7.58 33.77
CA VAL A 16 48.65 6.70 32.64
C VAL A 16 47.19 6.23 32.82
N PRO A 17 46.26 6.56 31.90
CA PRO A 17 44.89 6.08 32.01
C PRO A 17 44.89 4.55 31.95
N ALA A 18 44.15 3.92 32.86
CA ALA A 18 43.95 2.47 32.85
C ALA A 18 43.39 2.04 31.48
N ALA A 19 43.95 0.97 30.92
CA ALA A 19 43.48 0.41 29.65
C ALA A 19 41.97 0.14 29.74
N GLN A 20 41.19 0.80 28.88
CA GLN A 20 39.75 0.56 28.81
C GLN A 20 39.51 -0.93 28.50
N PRO A 21 38.66 -1.63 29.28
CA PRO A 21 38.32 -3.00 28.98
C PRO A 21 37.75 -3.06 27.57
N ALA A 22 38.24 -4.01 26.76
CA ALA A 22 37.76 -4.22 25.40
C ALA A 22 36.24 -4.44 25.44
N GLN A 23 35.47 -3.48 24.92
CA GLN A 23 34.03 -3.65 24.77
C GLN A 23 33.78 -4.83 23.84
N ALA A 24 33.03 -5.83 24.31
CA ALA A 24 32.62 -6.95 23.46
C ALA A 24 31.92 -6.38 22.22
N ALA A 25 32.36 -6.82 21.03
CA ALA A 25 31.81 -6.35 19.78
C ALA A 25 30.30 -6.62 19.72
N THR A 26 29.50 -5.56 19.61
CA THR A 26 28.06 -5.68 19.39
C THR A 26 27.81 -6.48 18.12
N LYS A 27 26.99 -7.54 18.21
CA LYS A 27 26.66 -8.37 17.06
C LYS A 27 25.71 -7.60 16.16
N GLN A 28 26.19 -7.15 15.01
CA GLN A 28 25.31 -6.52 14.01
C GLN A 28 24.65 -7.61 13.16
N GLN A 29 23.32 -7.62 13.12
CA GLN A 29 22.52 -8.42 12.21
C GLN A 29 21.73 -7.48 11.29
N VAL A 30 21.41 -7.94 10.09
CA VAL A 30 20.53 -7.22 9.17
C VAL A 30 19.12 -7.75 9.33
N GLU A 31 18.12 -6.88 9.35
CA GLU A 31 16.73 -7.34 9.34
C GLU A 31 16.47 -8.26 8.13
N SER A 32 15.59 -9.25 8.28
CA SER A 32 15.23 -10.10 7.14
C SER A 32 14.45 -9.32 6.08
N PRO A 33 14.48 -9.76 4.81
CA PRO A 33 13.48 -9.37 3.82
C PRO A 33 12.08 -9.57 4.41
N ASP A 34 11.23 -8.55 4.31
CA ASP A 34 9.90 -8.51 4.90
C ASP A 34 8.90 -8.00 3.86
N PHE A 35 7.79 -8.72 3.70
CA PHE A 35 6.81 -8.47 2.65
C PHE A 35 6.24 -7.05 2.72
N ALA A 36 5.74 -6.61 3.89
CA ALA A 36 5.14 -5.29 4.01
C ALA A 36 6.18 -4.17 3.73
N SER A 37 7.39 -4.32 4.29
CA SER A 37 8.50 -3.38 4.04
C SER A 37 8.90 -3.29 2.56
N GLU A 38 8.99 -4.42 1.86
CA GLU A 38 9.52 -4.48 0.49
C GLU A 38 8.45 -4.28 -0.60
N VAL A 39 7.20 -4.63 -0.32
CA VAL A 39 6.08 -4.55 -1.28
C VAL A 39 5.26 -3.29 -1.08
N TYR A 40 4.97 -2.90 0.18
CA TYR A 40 4.20 -1.69 0.48
C TYR A 40 5.08 -0.48 0.76
N GLY A 41 6.37 -0.68 1.05
CA GLY A 41 7.27 0.37 1.53
C GLY A 41 7.00 0.78 2.99
N ASP A 42 6.09 0.08 3.66
CA ASP A 42 5.55 0.41 4.98
C ASP A 42 5.40 -0.89 5.78
N PRO A 43 6.26 -1.15 6.78
CA PRO A 43 6.17 -2.35 7.60
C PRO A 43 4.92 -2.31 8.47
N TRP A 44 4.35 -3.48 8.81
CA TRP A 44 3.31 -3.55 9.84
C TRP A 44 3.90 -3.35 11.25
N ASP A 45 4.32 -2.13 11.55
CA ASP A 45 4.76 -1.68 12.88
C ASP A 45 3.67 -0.90 13.64
N TYR A 46 2.50 -0.76 13.01
CA TYR A 46 1.29 -0.12 13.53
C TYR A 46 1.55 1.31 14.02
N SER A 47 2.53 1.99 13.40
CA SER A 47 2.84 3.40 13.66
C SER A 47 1.85 4.34 12.98
N ASN A 48 1.08 3.83 12.02
CA ASN A 48 0.12 4.57 11.22
C ASN A 48 -1.14 3.72 10.97
N ALA A 49 -2.24 4.36 10.54
CA ALA A 49 -3.49 3.65 10.29
C ALA A 49 -3.40 2.78 9.02
N GLU A 50 -2.48 3.12 8.13
CA GLU A 50 -2.32 2.49 6.84
C GLU A 50 -1.87 1.02 6.93
N ASP A 51 -1.27 0.63 8.05
CA ASP A 51 -0.82 -0.72 8.36
C ASP A 51 -1.93 -1.76 8.44
N GLN A 52 -3.13 -1.37 8.84
CA GLN A 52 -4.27 -2.28 8.92
C GLN A 52 -5.52 -1.59 8.42
N ASN A 53 -6.13 -2.16 7.37
CA ASN A 53 -7.50 -1.80 7.06
C ASN A 53 -8.43 -2.30 8.18
N THR A 54 -8.95 -1.39 8.99
CA THR A 54 -9.84 -1.74 10.11
C THR A 54 -11.31 -1.90 9.70
N ASP A 55 -11.66 -1.65 8.43
CA ASP A 55 -12.99 -1.94 7.90
C ASP A 55 -13.16 -3.41 7.51
N GLU A 56 -12.06 -4.09 7.17
CA GLU A 56 -12.05 -5.48 6.66
C GLU A 56 -11.48 -6.50 7.65
N VAL A 57 -11.56 -6.17 8.93
CA VAL A 57 -11.26 -7.10 10.02
C VAL A 57 -12.57 -7.71 10.53
N GLY A 58 -12.55 -9.00 10.88
CA GLY A 58 -13.72 -9.67 11.45
C GLY A 58 -14.03 -9.28 12.90
N THR A 59 -13.45 -8.18 13.41
CA THR A 59 -13.54 -7.77 14.81
C THR A 59 -13.32 -6.27 14.96
N SER A 60 -13.67 -5.71 16.12
CA SER A 60 -13.30 -4.32 16.42
C SER A 60 -11.79 -4.21 16.54
N ALA A 61 -11.16 -3.43 15.65
CA ALA A 61 -9.74 -3.14 15.68
C ALA A 61 -9.47 -1.63 15.64
N ALA A 62 -8.38 -1.21 16.28
CA ALA A 62 -7.91 0.17 16.25
C ALA A 62 -6.39 0.22 16.37
N ILE A 63 -5.76 1.17 15.69
CA ILE A 63 -4.34 1.45 15.84
C ILE A 63 -4.15 2.64 16.76
N SER A 64 -3.30 2.50 17.77
CA SER A 64 -2.94 3.58 18.69
C SER A 64 -1.62 3.28 19.37
N ASN A 65 -0.80 4.31 19.61
CA ASN A 65 0.48 4.21 20.33
C ASN A 65 1.44 3.15 19.73
N GLY A 66 1.47 3.00 18.40
CA GLY A 66 2.32 2.02 17.74
C GLY A 66 1.86 0.57 17.90
N LYS A 67 0.55 0.34 18.12
CA LYS A 67 0.00 -1.01 18.35
C LYS A 67 -1.36 -1.16 17.68
N LEU A 68 -1.60 -2.35 17.14
CA LEU A 68 -2.93 -2.79 16.73
C LEU A 68 -3.63 -3.43 17.93
N ARG A 69 -4.71 -2.80 18.40
CA ARG A 69 -5.63 -3.35 19.39
C ARG A 69 -6.71 -4.14 18.67
N VAL A 70 -6.90 -5.40 19.06
CA VAL A 70 -7.84 -6.33 18.43
C VAL A 70 -8.73 -6.92 19.51
N ALA A 71 -10.05 -6.79 19.37
CA ALA A 71 -10.96 -7.55 20.22
C ALA A 71 -10.83 -9.05 19.93
N LEU A 72 -10.89 -9.87 20.99
CA LEU A 72 -10.81 -11.32 20.87
C LEU A 72 -12.16 -11.90 21.25
N ARG A 73 -12.82 -12.56 20.30
CA ARG A 73 -14.05 -13.33 20.45
C ARG A 73 -14.00 -14.54 19.51
N SER A 74 -14.97 -15.44 19.63
CA SER A 74 -15.11 -16.58 18.71
C SER A 74 -15.26 -16.10 17.27
N GLY A 75 -14.31 -16.41 16.39
CA GLY A 75 -14.32 -16.07 14.97
C GLY A 75 -13.56 -14.79 14.58
N ASP A 76 -13.09 -14.03 15.57
CA ASP A 76 -12.36 -12.78 15.36
C ASP A 76 -11.01 -13.03 14.69
N HIS A 77 -10.62 -12.13 13.80
CA HIS A 77 -9.38 -12.24 13.04
C HIS A 77 -8.87 -10.90 12.52
N VAL A 78 -7.60 -10.89 12.12
CA VAL A 78 -6.92 -9.79 11.46
C VAL A 78 -6.52 -10.21 10.06
N SER A 79 -6.91 -9.43 9.05
CA SER A 79 -6.49 -9.65 7.66
C SER A 79 -5.21 -8.87 7.41
N LEU A 80 -4.07 -9.55 7.29
CA LEU A 80 -2.76 -8.92 7.01
C LEU A 80 -2.62 -8.60 5.52
N VAL A 81 -3.03 -9.55 4.68
CA VAL A 81 -3.21 -9.36 3.24
C VAL A 81 -4.63 -9.77 2.91
N GLN A 82 -5.36 -8.91 2.23
CA GLN A 82 -6.76 -9.14 1.90
C GLN A 82 -6.96 -9.02 0.40
N THR A 83 -7.93 -9.76 -0.10
CA THR A 83 -8.55 -9.52 -1.39
C THR A 83 -10.04 -9.84 -1.29
N VAL A 84 -10.83 -9.19 -2.13
CA VAL A 84 -12.27 -9.42 -2.25
C VAL A 84 -12.57 -9.81 -3.69
N SER A 85 -13.16 -10.99 -3.89
CA SER A 85 -13.58 -11.45 -5.21
C SER A 85 -14.60 -10.49 -5.85
N GLY A 86 -14.63 -10.39 -7.18
CA GLY A 86 -15.51 -9.48 -7.92
C GLY A 86 -15.03 -8.02 -7.98
N SER A 87 -14.13 -7.60 -7.08
CA SER A 87 -13.61 -6.21 -7.09
C SER A 87 -12.38 -6.02 -7.99
N LEU A 88 -12.12 -4.77 -8.39
CA LEU A 88 -10.87 -4.33 -8.99
C LEU A 88 -9.78 -4.22 -7.90
N PRO A 89 -8.65 -4.94 -8.04
CA PRO A 89 -7.62 -4.93 -7.01
C PRO A 89 -6.78 -3.65 -7.10
N TYR A 90 -6.60 -2.94 -5.98
CA TYR A 90 -5.77 -1.74 -5.92
C TYR A 90 -5.05 -1.61 -4.58
N GLY A 91 -4.08 -0.68 -4.51
CA GLY A 91 -3.36 -0.41 -3.26
C GLY A 91 -2.67 -1.65 -2.68
N ARG A 92 -3.08 -2.05 -1.47
CA ARG A 92 -2.57 -3.23 -0.73
C ARG A 92 -3.39 -4.51 -0.97
N ASP A 93 -4.28 -4.55 -1.96
CA ASP A 93 -5.02 -5.77 -2.31
C ASP A 93 -4.06 -6.88 -2.76
N GLY A 94 -4.20 -8.07 -2.17
CA GLY A 94 -3.31 -9.20 -2.40
C GLY A 94 -3.41 -9.83 -3.79
N ALA A 95 -4.44 -9.55 -4.59
CA ALA A 95 -4.46 -9.89 -6.01
C ALA A 95 -3.55 -8.96 -6.84
N SER A 96 -3.43 -7.69 -6.45
CA SER A 96 -2.48 -6.73 -7.05
C SER A 96 -1.05 -6.95 -6.55
N GLN A 97 -0.91 -7.24 -5.26
CA GLN A 97 0.37 -7.41 -4.57
C GLN A 97 0.44 -8.77 -3.85
N PRO A 98 0.45 -9.91 -4.58
CA PRO A 98 0.47 -11.22 -3.96
C PRO A 98 1.78 -11.47 -3.21
N ILE A 99 1.68 -12.21 -2.11
CA ILE A 99 2.86 -12.72 -1.41
C ILE A 99 3.52 -13.79 -2.27
N ASP A 100 4.82 -13.65 -2.48
CA ASP A 100 5.68 -14.70 -3.02
C ASP A 100 6.10 -15.66 -1.90
N ALA A 101 5.42 -16.81 -1.81
CA ALA A 101 5.67 -17.82 -0.79
C ALA A 101 7.02 -18.54 -0.95
N SER A 102 7.70 -18.38 -2.09
CA SER A 102 9.08 -18.87 -2.25
C SER A 102 10.09 -18.00 -1.48
N ARG A 103 9.75 -16.73 -1.25
CA ARG A 103 10.61 -15.74 -0.60
C ARG A 103 10.27 -15.55 0.88
N TYR A 104 9.01 -15.35 1.22
CA TYR A 104 8.58 -15.07 2.60
C TYR A 104 7.95 -16.30 3.22
N LYS A 105 8.64 -16.99 4.12
CA LYS A 105 8.24 -18.33 4.60
C LYS A 105 7.89 -18.36 6.09
N ARG A 106 8.03 -17.24 6.79
CA ARG A 106 7.78 -17.16 8.23
C ARG A 106 6.95 -15.93 8.56
N LEU A 107 5.97 -16.10 9.44
CA LEU A 107 5.23 -15.00 10.05
C LEU A 107 5.76 -14.82 11.47
N SER A 108 6.31 -13.65 11.76
CA SER A 108 6.73 -13.27 13.11
C SER A 108 5.93 -12.07 13.59
N PHE A 109 5.55 -12.05 14.86
CA PHE A 109 4.86 -10.91 15.43
C PHE A 109 5.03 -10.88 16.94
N LYS A 110 4.87 -9.69 17.53
CA LYS A 110 4.87 -9.51 18.97
C LYS A 110 3.45 -9.18 19.44
N MET A 111 2.93 -9.98 20.36
CA MET A 111 1.55 -9.87 20.82
C MET A 111 1.48 -10.03 22.34
N ASP A 112 0.68 -9.16 22.97
CA ASP A 112 0.23 -9.28 24.35
C ASP A 112 -1.24 -9.72 24.39
N GLN A 113 -1.54 -10.80 25.11
CA GLN A 113 -2.90 -11.37 25.21
C GLN A 113 -3.12 -12.09 26.55
N PRO A 114 -4.36 -12.23 27.05
CA PRO A 114 -4.61 -12.65 28.44
C PRO A 114 -4.83 -14.16 28.65
N PHE A 115 -5.01 -14.95 27.60
CA PHE A 115 -5.51 -16.32 27.69
C PHE A 115 -4.41 -17.37 27.82
N THR A 116 -4.57 -18.27 28.79
CA THR A 116 -3.77 -19.49 28.93
C THR A 116 -4.39 -20.65 28.16
N ARG A 117 -3.56 -21.59 27.69
CA ARG A 117 -4.00 -22.87 27.09
C ARG A 117 -4.96 -22.67 25.91
N GLN A 118 -4.72 -21.65 25.10
CA GLN A 118 -5.41 -21.43 23.82
C GLN A 118 -4.42 -21.61 22.67
N ILE A 119 -4.97 -21.71 21.47
CA ILE A 119 -4.20 -21.72 20.22
C ILE A 119 -4.51 -20.45 19.44
N GLY A 120 -3.60 -20.08 18.55
CA GLY A 120 -3.84 -19.14 17.47
C GLY A 120 -3.76 -19.88 16.14
N ALA A 121 -4.17 -19.22 15.07
CA ALA A 121 -4.09 -19.79 13.73
C ALA A 121 -3.63 -18.75 12.71
N VAL A 122 -2.92 -19.22 11.69
CA VAL A 122 -2.60 -18.44 10.49
C VAL A 122 -3.22 -19.15 9.32
N TYR A 123 -4.03 -18.44 8.55
CA TYR A 123 -4.69 -18.93 7.34
C TYR A 123 -4.18 -18.19 6.11
N TRP A 124 -4.17 -18.86 4.97
CA TRP A 124 -3.81 -18.27 3.69
C TRP A 124 -4.65 -18.83 2.56
N TRP A 125 -4.77 -18.05 1.48
CA TRP A 125 -5.50 -18.46 0.27
C TRP A 125 -4.74 -18.12 -1.00
N THR A 126 -4.84 -19.04 -1.96
CA THR A 126 -4.27 -18.90 -3.32
C THR A 126 -5.28 -18.37 -4.33
N CYS A 127 -6.56 -18.24 -3.92
CA CYS A 127 -7.66 -17.73 -4.74
C CYS A 127 -8.38 -16.56 -4.01
N ARG A 128 -9.08 -15.70 -4.78
CA ARG A 128 -9.69 -14.47 -4.26
C ARG A 128 -11.01 -14.73 -3.52
N GLU A 129 -11.69 -15.79 -3.91
CA GLU A 129 -12.94 -16.30 -3.35
C GLU A 129 -12.74 -16.84 -1.93
N LYS A 130 -11.48 -17.10 -1.55
CA LYS A 130 -11.09 -17.62 -0.22
C LYS A 130 -11.83 -18.89 0.17
N THR A 131 -12.14 -19.75 -0.81
CA THR A 131 -12.80 -21.03 -0.54
C THR A 131 -11.87 -22.00 0.20
N SER A 132 -12.46 -23.04 0.81
CA SER A 132 -11.68 -24.03 1.55
C SER A 132 -10.70 -24.78 0.65
N GLU A 133 -11.08 -25.02 -0.62
CA GLU A 133 -10.32 -25.78 -1.60
C GLU A 133 -9.04 -25.06 -2.03
N CYS A 134 -8.94 -23.74 -1.90
CA CYS A 134 -7.73 -22.97 -2.22
C CYS A 134 -7.00 -22.47 -0.95
N GLY A 135 -7.56 -22.82 0.23
CA GLY A 135 -7.10 -22.38 1.53
C GLY A 135 -6.15 -23.38 2.21
N GLY A 136 -5.24 -22.83 3.01
CA GLY A 136 -4.40 -23.56 3.94
C GLY A 136 -4.29 -22.82 5.28
N GLY A 137 -3.61 -23.44 6.24
CA GLY A 137 -3.35 -22.84 7.53
C GLY A 137 -2.56 -23.71 8.48
N VAL A 138 -2.00 -23.08 9.50
CA VAL A 138 -1.32 -23.72 10.63
C VAL A 138 -1.81 -23.13 11.95
N THR A 139 -1.77 -23.94 13.01
CA THR A 139 -2.02 -23.47 14.38
C THR A 139 -0.70 -23.28 15.14
N PHE A 140 -0.75 -22.50 16.21
CA PHE A 140 0.37 -22.30 17.13
C PHE A 140 -0.15 -22.18 18.57
N PRO A 141 0.64 -22.62 19.57
CA PRO A 141 0.28 -22.41 20.97
C PRO A 141 0.41 -20.92 21.32
N VAL A 142 -0.53 -20.39 22.10
CA VAL A 142 -0.50 -19.02 22.59
C VAL A 142 -0.17 -19.01 24.07
N THR A 143 0.70 -18.10 24.47
CA THR A 143 1.11 -17.89 25.86
C THR A 143 0.64 -16.50 26.32
N PRO A 144 0.09 -16.36 27.55
CA PRO A 144 -0.30 -15.06 28.06
C PRO A 144 0.86 -14.08 28.17
N GLY A 145 0.51 -12.80 28.19
CA GLY A 145 1.46 -11.71 28.29
C GLY A 145 2.14 -11.41 26.96
N ASN A 146 3.20 -10.61 27.05
CA ASN A 146 3.90 -10.09 25.89
C ASN A 146 4.91 -11.09 25.32
N GLN A 147 4.56 -11.70 24.18
CA GLN A 147 5.33 -12.79 23.58
C GLN A 147 5.67 -12.47 22.12
N VAL A 148 6.84 -12.96 21.69
CA VAL A 148 7.23 -12.97 20.27
C VAL A 148 6.93 -14.35 19.70
N TYR A 149 6.09 -14.39 18.68
CA TYR A 149 5.74 -15.59 17.93
C TYR A 149 6.55 -15.60 16.64
N ASP A 150 7.05 -16.78 16.26
CA ASP A 150 7.76 -16.98 15.00
C ASP A 150 7.37 -18.31 14.35
N ILE A 151 6.48 -18.23 13.37
CA ILE A 151 5.76 -19.36 12.81
C ILE A 151 6.29 -19.67 11.42
N SER A 152 6.73 -20.91 11.22
CA SER A 152 7.09 -21.40 9.88
C SER A 152 5.82 -21.72 9.09
N LEU A 153 5.60 -21.01 7.98
CA LEU A 153 4.46 -21.24 7.09
C LEU A 153 4.72 -22.38 6.10
N SER A 154 5.99 -22.74 5.89
CA SER A 154 6.40 -23.87 5.05
C SER A 154 6.09 -25.26 5.63
N LYS A 155 5.52 -25.34 6.83
CA LYS A 155 5.07 -26.61 7.42
C LYS A 155 3.86 -27.14 6.64
N ALA A 156 3.61 -28.44 6.75
CA ALA A 156 2.40 -29.03 6.18
C ALA A 156 1.15 -28.29 6.72
N SER A 157 0.29 -27.84 5.81
CA SER A 157 -0.97 -27.20 6.19
C SER A 157 -1.86 -28.20 6.92
N THR A 158 -2.39 -27.80 8.07
CA THR A 158 -3.28 -28.62 8.89
C THR A 158 -4.72 -28.12 8.89
N LEU A 159 -4.97 -26.93 8.37
CA LEU A 159 -6.29 -26.28 8.30
C LEU A 159 -6.80 -26.19 6.85
N GLN A 160 -8.10 -25.90 6.69
CA GLN A 160 -8.79 -25.71 5.40
C GLN A 160 -8.64 -26.93 4.48
N GLY A 161 -8.60 -26.73 3.15
CA GLY A 161 -8.27 -27.75 2.15
C GLY A 161 -6.81 -28.18 2.14
N LYS A 162 -6.06 -27.89 3.21
CA LYS A 162 -4.66 -28.29 3.41
C LYS A 162 -3.72 -27.81 2.30
N ARG A 163 -4.01 -26.66 1.68
CA ARG A 163 -3.12 -26.13 0.64
C ARG A 163 -1.77 -25.72 1.21
N PRO A 164 -0.65 -26.16 0.61
CA PRO A 164 0.67 -25.75 1.07
C PRO A 164 0.87 -24.25 0.88
N PHE A 165 1.65 -23.63 1.76
CA PHE A 165 2.09 -22.24 1.60
C PHE A 165 3.12 -22.15 0.47
N SER A 166 2.64 -21.97 -0.77
CA SER A 166 3.46 -22.02 -1.98
C SER A 166 2.84 -21.18 -3.10
N GLY A 167 3.66 -20.77 -4.06
CA GLY A 167 3.21 -19.93 -5.18
C GLY A 167 2.81 -18.51 -4.74
N LYS A 168 1.77 -17.98 -5.37
CA LYS A 168 1.20 -16.67 -5.06
C LYS A 168 0.10 -16.84 -4.01
N ILE A 169 0.23 -16.12 -2.89
CA ILE A 169 -0.81 -16.04 -1.86
C ILE A 169 -1.47 -14.66 -1.95
N VAL A 170 -2.78 -14.63 -2.12
CA VAL A 170 -3.56 -13.39 -2.34
C VAL A 170 -4.32 -12.94 -1.09
N ALA A 171 -4.38 -13.78 -0.06
CA ALA A 171 -4.89 -13.40 1.25
C ALA A 171 -4.14 -14.13 2.37
N LEU A 172 -3.87 -13.43 3.46
CA LEU A 172 -3.21 -13.92 4.67
C LEU A 172 -3.95 -13.35 5.89
N ARG A 173 -4.42 -14.24 6.75
CA ARG A 173 -5.21 -13.94 7.94
C ARG A 173 -4.53 -14.50 9.18
N LEU A 174 -4.52 -13.70 10.25
CA LEU A 174 -4.09 -14.10 11.59
C LEU A 174 -5.31 -14.14 12.51
N ASP A 175 -5.51 -15.27 13.16
CA ASP A 175 -6.42 -15.43 14.29
C ASP A 175 -5.54 -15.39 15.55
N PRO A 176 -5.46 -14.24 16.25
CA PRO A 176 -4.47 -14.06 17.31
C PRO A 176 -4.68 -15.07 18.45
N VAL A 177 -5.95 -15.31 18.79
CA VAL A 177 -6.39 -16.34 19.73
C VAL A 177 -7.72 -16.92 19.24
N VAL A 178 -7.80 -18.23 19.07
CA VAL A 178 -9.04 -18.95 18.77
C VAL A 178 -9.77 -19.21 20.10
N LEU A 179 -10.94 -18.60 20.27
CA LEU A 179 -11.73 -18.70 21.50
C LEU A 179 -13.03 -19.47 21.28
N PRO A 180 -13.49 -20.25 22.27
CA PRO A 180 -14.85 -20.79 22.26
C PRO A 180 -15.88 -19.67 22.43
N ALA A 181 -17.13 -19.96 22.05
CA ALA A 181 -18.26 -19.06 22.25
C ALA A 181 -18.39 -18.60 23.72
N GLY A 182 -18.77 -17.33 23.92
CA GLY A 182 -18.94 -16.72 25.24
C GLY A 182 -17.67 -16.23 25.93
N LYS A 183 -16.47 -16.57 25.43
CA LYS A 183 -15.21 -15.96 25.91
C LYS A 183 -14.85 -14.72 25.10
N SER A 184 -14.35 -13.69 25.78
CA SER A 184 -13.88 -12.48 25.13
C SER A 184 -12.68 -11.85 25.84
N GLY A 185 -11.88 -11.09 25.10
CA GLY A 185 -10.70 -10.41 25.60
C GLY A 185 -10.17 -9.38 24.60
N THR A 186 -8.90 -9.01 24.74
CA THR A 186 -8.22 -8.11 23.81
C THR A 186 -6.78 -8.55 23.63
N ALA A 187 -6.30 -8.53 22.40
CA ALA A 187 -4.87 -8.61 22.08
C ALA A 187 -4.34 -7.22 21.70
N LEU A 188 -3.08 -6.97 22.05
CA LEU A 188 -2.30 -5.86 21.52
C LEU A 188 -1.16 -6.44 20.68
N ILE A 189 -1.08 -6.07 19.41
CA ILE A 189 -0.02 -6.49 18.50
C ILE A 189 0.90 -5.29 18.28
N ASP A 190 2.17 -5.42 18.67
CA ASP A 190 3.17 -4.36 18.58
C ASP A 190 3.73 -4.24 17.14
N TRP A 191 3.94 -5.37 16.47
CA TRP A 191 4.41 -5.42 15.09
C TRP A 191 4.17 -6.81 14.50
N THR A 192 4.07 -6.88 13.17
CA THR A 192 3.95 -8.11 12.39
C THR A 192 4.93 -8.08 11.21
N ARG A 193 5.56 -9.21 10.91
CA ARG A 193 6.51 -9.37 9.79
C ARG A 193 6.27 -10.67 9.07
N LEU A 194 6.07 -10.59 7.76
CA LEU A 194 6.04 -11.76 6.89
C LEU A 194 7.38 -11.82 6.16
N ARG A 195 8.30 -12.63 6.70
CA ARG A 195 9.72 -12.52 6.41
C ARG A 195 10.31 -13.71 5.68
N GLY A 196 11.40 -13.45 4.97
CA GLY A 196 12.27 -14.46 4.39
C GLY A 196 13.30 -15.02 5.38
N ALA A 197 14.33 -15.66 4.84
CA ALA A 197 15.45 -16.17 5.63
C ALA A 197 16.25 -15.03 6.30
N GLY A 198 16.92 -15.34 7.41
CA GLY A 198 17.81 -14.45 8.14
C GLY A 198 18.35 -15.08 9.43
N GLY A 199 19.12 -14.31 10.20
CA GLY A 199 19.74 -14.76 11.45
C GLY A 199 18.77 -14.82 12.64
N ASP A 200 19.30 -15.06 13.84
CA ASP A 200 18.51 -15.32 15.05
C ASP A 200 17.55 -14.16 15.43
N HIS A 201 17.92 -12.91 15.13
CA HIS A 201 17.09 -11.73 15.38
C HIS A 201 16.37 -11.21 14.12
N ALA A 202 16.34 -12.00 13.05
CA ALA A 202 15.66 -11.67 11.80
C ALA A 202 14.17 -11.30 11.97
N ALA A 203 13.54 -11.85 13.00
CA ALA A 203 12.14 -11.61 13.33
C ALA A 203 11.89 -10.21 13.89
N TYR A 204 12.90 -9.58 14.51
CA TYR A 204 12.72 -8.33 15.24
C TYR A 204 12.78 -7.12 14.31
N PRO A 205 12.02 -6.04 14.59
CA PRO A 205 12.21 -4.77 13.89
C PRO A 205 13.62 -4.20 14.15
N PRO A 206 14.05 -3.17 13.41
CA PRO A 206 15.34 -2.54 13.64
C PRO A 206 15.46 -1.98 15.06
N GLY A 207 16.57 -2.28 15.75
CA GLY A 207 16.78 -1.87 17.13
C GLY A 207 17.88 -2.67 17.84
N THR A 208 18.05 -2.41 19.14
CA THR A 208 19.01 -3.12 20.00
C THR A 208 18.27 -4.14 20.86
N TYR A 209 18.72 -5.40 20.82
CA TYR A 209 18.19 -6.53 21.55
C TYR A 209 19.33 -7.24 22.28
N GLY A 210 19.59 -6.86 23.53
CA GLY A 210 20.73 -7.36 24.28
C GLY A 210 22.06 -6.93 23.67
N ASP A 211 22.91 -7.90 23.30
CA ASP A 211 24.21 -7.70 22.64
C ASP A 211 24.10 -7.54 21.11
N THR A 212 22.89 -7.63 20.56
CA THR A 212 22.63 -7.65 19.12
C THR A 212 21.95 -6.36 18.66
N VAL A 213 22.45 -5.77 17.57
CA VAL A 213 21.80 -4.67 16.86
C VAL A 213 21.26 -5.17 15.54
N VAL A 214 19.95 -5.03 15.33
CA VAL A 214 19.29 -5.31 14.06
C VAL A 214 19.28 -4.03 13.21
N ALA A 215 20.10 -4.00 12.17
CA ALA A 215 20.19 -2.92 11.21
C ALA A 215 19.02 -2.96 10.22
N ARG A 216 18.48 -1.77 9.92
CA ARG A 216 17.39 -1.57 8.97
C ARG A 216 17.86 -1.75 7.52
N ARG A 217 17.06 -2.43 6.69
CA ARG A 217 17.23 -2.53 5.23
C ARG A 217 16.71 -1.27 4.53
N PRO A 218 17.24 -0.95 3.34
CA PRO A 218 16.70 0.14 2.54
C PRO A 218 15.25 -0.12 2.12
N ARG A 219 14.45 0.96 2.05
CA ARG A 219 13.06 0.96 1.59
C ARG A 219 12.90 2.01 0.49
N PRO A 220 13.41 1.72 -0.72
CA PRO A 220 13.34 2.66 -1.83
C PRO A 220 11.91 2.92 -2.25
N VAL A 221 11.58 4.17 -2.54
CA VAL A 221 10.31 4.59 -3.12
C VAL A 221 10.60 5.47 -4.33
N VAL A 222 9.95 5.20 -5.46
CA VAL A 222 10.05 6.03 -6.67
C VAL A 222 8.87 6.98 -6.71
N ASP A 223 9.10 8.22 -6.30
CA ASP A 223 8.08 9.27 -6.24
C ASP A 223 7.72 9.81 -7.63
N SER A 224 8.67 9.80 -8.58
CA SER A 224 8.45 10.27 -9.96
C SER A 224 9.36 9.52 -10.94
N PRO A 225 8.86 9.11 -12.13
CA PRO A 225 7.55 9.40 -12.69
C PRO A 225 6.40 8.68 -11.96
N ASN A 226 5.26 9.37 -11.83
CA ASN A 226 4.03 8.82 -11.25
C ASN A 226 2.81 9.23 -12.10
N ALA A 227 1.64 8.63 -11.82
CA ALA A 227 0.41 8.86 -12.58
C ALA A 227 -0.08 10.33 -12.53
N SER A 228 0.13 11.03 -11.41
CA SER A 228 -0.37 12.41 -11.23
C SER A 228 0.36 13.45 -12.08
N GLN A 229 1.52 13.08 -12.64
CA GLN A 229 2.28 13.89 -13.59
C GLN A 229 1.80 13.75 -15.04
N GLY A 230 0.87 12.83 -15.30
CA GLY A 230 0.18 12.70 -16.57
C GLY A 230 -0.71 13.88 -16.88
N VAL A 231 -0.94 14.14 -18.17
CA VAL A 231 -1.97 15.10 -18.58
C VAL A 231 -3.34 14.56 -18.17
N ASP A 232 -4.07 15.37 -17.41
CA ASP A 232 -5.44 15.08 -16.96
C ASP A 232 -6.46 15.37 -18.07
N LEU A 233 -7.36 14.42 -18.32
CA LEU A 233 -8.35 14.48 -19.39
C LEU A 233 -9.25 15.71 -19.28
N ALA A 234 -9.79 15.94 -18.09
CA ALA A 234 -10.67 17.08 -17.84
C ALA A 234 -9.91 18.38 -18.11
N THR A 235 -8.72 18.54 -17.54
CA THR A 235 -7.85 19.70 -17.82
C THR A 235 -7.61 19.89 -19.32
N LYS A 236 -7.38 18.81 -20.08
CA LYS A 236 -7.16 18.89 -21.53
C LYS A 236 -8.41 19.31 -22.31
N GLN A 237 -9.59 18.79 -21.95
CA GLN A 237 -10.83 18.99 -22.72
C GLN A 237 -11.62 20.24 -22.31
N ARG A 238 -11.56 20.64 -21.03
CA ARG A 238 -12.33 21.76 -20.47
C ARG A 238 -11.48 22.83 -19.78
N GLY A 239 -10.16 22.67 -19.72
CA GLY A 239 -9.24 23.63 -19.10
C GLY A 239 -9.09 23.52 -17.59
N THR A 240 -9.94 22.73 -16.91
CA THR A 240 -9.91 22.54 -15.45
C THR A 240 -10.12 21.07 -15.07
N PRO A 241 -9.44 20.57 -14.01
CA PRO A 241 -9.64 19.21 -13.51
C PRO A 241 -10.97 19.07 -12.76
N TRP A 242 -11.46 17.85 -12.60
CA TRP A 242 -12.58 17.57 -11.70
C TRP A 242 -12.12 17.51 -10.24
N VAL A 243 -12.03 18.69 -9.63
CA VAL A 243 -11.74 18.87 -8.20
C VAL A 243 -12.96 19.52 -7.56
N PHE A 244 -13.80 18.74 -6.90
CA PHE A 244 -15.14 19.14 -6.51
C PHE A 244 -15.17 19.92 -5.19
N THR A 245 -14.31 20.92 -5.00
CA THR A 245 -14.29 21.75 -3.78
C THR A 245 -15.11 23.04 -3.91
N SER A 246 -15.75 23.26 -5.07
CA SER A 246 -16.67 24.38 -5.30
C SER A 246 -17.69 24.04 -6.40
N PRO A 247 -18.85 24.73 -6.45
CA PRO A 247 -19.81 24.57 -7.54
C PRO A 247 -19.22 24.84 -8.94
N ALA A 248 -18.31 25.82 -9.05
CA ALA A 248 -17.67 26.17 -10.32
C ALA A 248 -16.79 25.02 -10.85
N ALA A 249 -16.08 24.33 -9.95
CA ALA A 249 -15.25 23.20 -10.34
C ALA A 249 -16.08 21.93 -10.69
N ALA A 250 -17.30 21.83 -10.18
CA ALA A 250 -18.28 20.80 -10.52
C ALA A 250 -19.18 21.16 -11.72
N GLN A 251 -18.92 22.26 -12.42
CA GLN A 251 -19.79 22.73 -13.50
C GLN A 251 -19.89 21.70 -14.63
N GLY A 252 -21.12 21.37 -15.04
CA GLY A 252 -21.43 20.45 -16.14
C GLY A 252 -21.45 18.97 -15.75
N ILE A 253 -21.25 18.65 -14.47
CA ILE A 253 -21.46 17.30 -13.95
C ILE A 253 -22.96 17.02 -13.89
N GLY A 254 -23.40 15.97 -14.57
CA GLY A 254 -24.76 15.48 -14.44
C GLY A 254 -24.89 14.67 -13.16
N ILE A 255 -25.92 14.92 -12.36
CA ILE A 255 -26.17 14.21 -11.10
C ILE A 255 -27.54 13.55 -11.19
N LYS A 256 -27.61 12.25 -10.89
CA LYS A 256 -28.87 11.53 -10.70
C LYS A 256 -28.84 10.77 -9.39
N TYR A 257 -30.03 10.63 -8.79
CA TYR A 257 -30.28 9.86 -7.58
C TYR A 257 -29.39 10.24 -6.38
N ALA A 258 -28.95 11.50 -6.36
CA ALA A 258 -28.26 12.11 -5.25
C ALA A 258 -28.64 13.59 -5.14
N THR A 259 -28.64 14.10 -3.92
CA THR A 259 -28.85 15.52 -3.60
C THR A 259 -27.53 16.12 -3.13
N ILE A 260 -27.05 17.16 -3.81
CA ILE A 260 -25.84 17.89 -3.37
C ILE A 260 -26.18 18.73 -2.14
N LEU A 261 -25.44 18.51 -1.05
CA LEU A 261 -25.58 19.23 0.20
C LEU A 261 -24.64 20.44 0.29
N GLY A 262 -23.50 20.38 -0.41
CA GLY A 262 -22.55 21.48 -0.46
C GLY A 262 -21.19 21.09 -1.01
N TYR A 263 -20.28 22.06 -1.01
CA TYR A 263 -18.89 21.90 -1.43
C TYR A 263 -17.98 22.49 -0.37
N ASN A 264 -16.93 21.77 0.02
CA ASN A 264 -15.94 22.24 0.98
C ASN A 264 -14.57 21.57 0.73
N ASN A 265 -13.67 21.63 1.71
CA ASN A 265 -12.33 21.02 1.61
C ASN A 265 -12.36 19.48 1.46
N ALA A 266 -13.41 18.81 1.93
CA ALA A 266 -13.65 17.38 1.73
C ALA A 266 -14.23 17.05 0.35
N GLY A 267 -14.60 18.06 -0.45
CA GLY A 267 -15.16 17.88 -1.78
C GLY A 267 -16.65 18.18 -1.89
N MET A 268 -17.28 17.54 -2.87
CA MET A 268 -18.73 17.56 -3.08
C MET A 268 -19.34 16.64 -2.04
N THR A 269 -20.08 17.21 -1.08
CA THR A 269 -20.89 16.45 -0.15
C THR A 269 -22.26 16.23 -0.78
N ALA A 270 -22.65 14.97 -0.92
CA ALA A 270 -23.93 14.59 -1.48
C ALA A 270 -24.57 13.48 -0.67
N ARG A 271 -25.88 13.33 -0.81
CA ARG A 271 -26.66 12.28 -0.16
C ARG A 271 -27.45 11.51 -1.20
N ASN A 272 -27.39 10.18 -1.14
CA ASN A 272 -28.23 9.30 -1.95
C ASN A 272 -29.71 9.71 -1.83
N SER A 273 -30.41 9.82 -2.95
CA SER A 273 -31.79 10.32 -2.99
C SER A 273 -32.55 9.87 -4.24
N GLY A 274 -33.82 10.28 -4.37
CA GLY A 274 -34.64 9.99 -5.54
C GLY A 274 -35.17 8.55 -5.58
N GLN A 275 -35.54 8.09 -6.78
CA GLN A 275 -36.21 6.80 -7.00
C GLN A 275 -35.28 5.59 -6.76
N TYR A 276 -33.98 5.75 -7.01
CA TYR A 276 -32.99 4.68 -6.91
C TYR A 276 -31.79 5.15 -6.06
N PRO A 277 -31.95 5.32 -4.73
CA PRO A 277 -30.90 5.87 -3.87
C PRO A 277 -29.60 5.05 -3.89
N GLY A 278 -29.68 3.74 -4.14
CA GLY A 278 -28.52 2.86 -4.31
C GLY A 278 -27.85 2.93 -5.68
N ASP A 279 -28.21 3.88 -6.53
CA ASP A 279 -27.66 4.05 -7.88
C ASP A 279 -27.33 5.53 -8.10
N SER A 280 -26.59 6.14 -7.16
CA SER A 280 -26.14 7.52 -7.32
C SER A 280 -25.20 7.63 -8.52
N GLN A 281 -25.46 8.55 -9.45
CA GLN A 281 -24.71 8.64 -10.71
C GLN A 281 -24.15 10.04 -10.93
N LEU A 282 -22.86 10.10 -11.27
CA LEU A 282 -22.18 11.30 -11.74
C LEU A 282 -21.77 11.14 -13.20
N SER A 283 -22.52 11.76 -14.11
CA SER A 283 -22.14 11.86 -15.52
C SER A 283 -21.08 12.93 -15.71
N LEU A 284 -19.89 12.51 -16.15
CA LEU A 284 -18.74 13.37 -16.33
C LEU A 284 -18.73 13.97 -17.75
N PRO A 285 -18.62 15.30 -17.91
CA PRO A 285 -18.65 15.94 -19.22
C PRO A 285 -17.33 15.68 -19.95
N VAL A 286 -17.39 14.83 -20.96
CA VAL A 286 -16.25 14.47 -21.83
C VAL A 286 -16.61 14.62 -23.30
N SER A 287 -15.62 14.98 -24.11
CA SER A 287 -15.64 14.73 -25.56
C SER A 287 -14.92 13.42 -25.86
N ARG A 288 -15.09 12.87 -27.08
CA ARG A 288 -14.48 11.59 -27.44
C ARG A 288 -12.97 11.58 -27.15
N PHE A 289 -12.49 10.53 -26.50
CA PHE A 289 -11.07 10.36 -26.19
C PHE A 289 -10.64 8.90 -26.33
N ASP A 290 -9.34 8.69 -26.53
CA ASP A 290 -8.72 7.36 -26.57
C ASP A 290 -8.45 6.88 -25.14
N ALA A 291 -9.11 5.79 -24.77
CA ALA A 291 -8.98 5.13 -23.48
C ALA A 291 -7.56 4.58 -23.23
N SER A 292 -6.84 4.22 -24.30
CA SER A 292 -5.44 3.77 -24.20
C SER A 292 -4.51 4.91 -23.82
N THR A 293 -4.89 6.14 -24.16
CA THR A 293 -4.16 7.34 -23.78
C THR A 293 -4.47 7.75 -22.35
N TYR A 294 -5.74 7.80 -21.94
CA TYR A 294 -6.15 8.21 -20.60
C TYR A 294 -6.67 7.01 -19.81
N HIS A 295 -5.80 6.37 -19.01
CA HIS A 295 -6.10 5.11 -18.33
C HIS A 295 -5.71 5.09 -16.86
N ASN A 296 -4.99 6.10 -16.37
CA ASN A 296 -4.65 6.20 -14.95
C ASN A 296 -5.80 6.92 -14.24
N LEU A 297 -6.73 6.14 -13.68
CA LEU A 297 -7.82 6.64 -12.85
C LEU A 297 -7.30 6.90 -11.43
N ALA A 298 -7.59 8.08 -10.89
CA ALA A 298 -7.40 8.37 -9.49
C ALA A 298 -8.60 9.14 -8.92
N PHE A 299 -9.07 8.78 -7.73
CA PHE A 299 -10.11 9.56 -7.05
C PHE A 299 -9.97 9.53 -5.53
N GLU A 300 -10.38 10.63 -4.91
CA GLU A 300 -10.47 10.79 -3.46
C GLU A 300 -11.93 10.79 -3.04
N TYR A 301 -12.34 9.73 -2.35
CA TYR A 301 -13.73 9.50 -1.96
C TYR A 301 -13.82 8.99 -0.51
N THR A 302 -14.76 9.54 0.25
CA THR A 302 -15.11 9.09 1.60
C THR A 302 -16.62 9.08 1.79
N TYR A 303 -17.09 8.46 2.87
CA TYR A 303 -18.50 8.44 3.23
C TYR A 303 -18.69 8.43 4.75
N ASP A 304 -19.89 8.83 5.17
CA ASP A 304 -20.31 8.78 6.56
C ASP A 304 -20.83 7.38 6.94
N GLY A 305 -20.51 6.93 8.15
CA GLY A 305 -21.00 5.65 8.68
C GLY A 305 -20.04 4.47 8.47
N PRO A 306 -20.44 3.27 8.94
CA PRO A 306 -19.58 2.10 8.91
C PRO A 306 -19.42 1.52 7.50
N TYR A 307 -18.35 0.74 7.31
CA TYR A 307 -18.18 -0.09 6.13
C TYR A 307 -19.11 -1.30 6.13
N SER A 308 -19.71 -1.60 4.97
CA SER A 308 -20.45 -2.83 4.71
C SER A 308 -20.67 -3.00 3.20
N LEU A 309 -20.53 -4.24 2.72
CA LEU A 309 -20.85 -4.60 1.32
C LEU A 309 -22.27 -5.16 1.15
N ALA A 310 -23.08 -5.19 2.22
CA ALA A 310 -24.43 -5.72 2.14
C ALA A 310 -25.32 -4.88 1.22
N ALA A 311 -26.26 -5.51 0.52
CA ALA A 311 -27.28 -4.85 -0.29
C ALA A 311 -28.45 -4.35 0.59
N THR A 312 -28.14 -3.60 1.65
CA THR A 312 -29.10 -3.04 2.62
C THR A 312 -28.69 -1.63 3.02
N PRO A 313 -29.61 -0.78 3.54
CA PRO A 313 -29.25 0.58 3.97
C PRO A 313 -28.05 0.60 4.91
N GLY A 314 -27.04 1.42 4.59
CA GLY A 314 -25.76 1.48 5.28
C GLY A 314 -24.67 0.60 4.66
N GLY A 315 -25.01 -0.24 3.67
CA GLY A 315 -24.09 -1.11 2.94
C GLY A 315 -23.57 -0.51 1.63
N GLY A 316 -23.34 -1.36 0.62
CA GLY A 316 -22.97 -0.92 -0.74
C GLY A 316 -21.71 -0.06 -0.86
N LYS A 317 -20.69 -0.25 -0.01
CA LYS A 317 -19.46 0.59 -0.01
C LYS A 317 -18.48 0.22 -1.14
N MET A 318 -18.93 0.43 -2.38
CA MET A 318 -18.17 0.19 -3.60
C MET A 318 -18.56 1.20 -4.67
N ALA A 319 -17.58 1.77 -5.35
CA ALA A 319 -17.80 2.66 -6.48
C ALA A 319 -17.67 1.91 -7.81
N ARG A 320 -18.17 2.48 -8.91
CA ARG A 320 -18.00 1.96 -10.27
C ARG A 320 -17.64 3.05 -11.25
N LEU A 321 -16.88 2.67 -12.29
CA LEU A 321 -16.67 3.49 -13.47
C LEU A 321 -17.38 2.86 -14.65
N ILE A 322 -18.16 3.67 -15.37
CA ILE A 322 -18.98 3.22 -16.49
C ILE A 322 -18.71 4.11 -17.70
N TRP A 323 -18.59 3.51 -18.88
CA TRP A 323 -18.26 4.23 -20.10
C TRP A 323 -19.03 3.72 -21.32
N TRP A 324 -19.09 4.55 -22.35
CA TRP A 324 -19.72 4.21 -23.62
C TRP A 324 -18.71 4.32 -24.76
N ASP A 325 -18.55 3.23 -25.50
CA ASP A 325 -17.87 3.22 -26.79
C ASP A 325 -18.86 3.60 -27.90
N PRO A 326 -18.53 4.53 -28.82
CA PRO A 326 -19.39 4.87 -29.96
C PRO A 326 -19.86 3.69 -30.81
N SER A 327 -19.15 2.57 -30.80
CA SER A 327 -19.51 1.37 -31.54
C SER A 327 -20.58 0.52 -30.84
N SER A 328 -21.07 0.92 -29.65
CA SER A 328 -22.04 0.18 -28.86
C SER A 328 -23.09 1.12 -28.26
N THR A 329 -24.34 0.66 -28.21
CA THR A 329 -25.41 1.30 -27.43
C THR A 329 -25.42 0.83 -25.98
N VAL A 330 -24.65 -0.21 -25.66
CA VAL A 330 -24.61 -0.85 -24.35
C VAL A 330 -23.48 -0.24 -23.51
N PRO A 331 -23.79 0.28 -22.30
CA PRO A 331 -22.76 0.75 -21.39
C PRO A 331 -21.78 -0.36 -21.02
N GLN A 332 -20.54 0.01 -20.85
CA GLN A 332 -19.50 -0.85 -20.31
C GLN A 332 -19.35 -0.54 -18.82
N ILE A 333 -19.58 -1.55 -17.98
CA ILE A 333 -19.56 -1.42 -16.53
C ILE A 333 -18.26 -2.05 -16.03
N GLY A 334 -17.40 -1.24 -15.43
CA GLY A 334 -16.20 -1.75 -14.76
C GLY A 334 -16.57 -2.51 -13.49
N ASN A 335 -15.73 -3.48 -13.11
CA ASN A 335 -15.86 -4.17 -11.82
C ASN A 335 -15.92 -3.20 -10.63
N ASP A 336 -16.42 -3.71 -9.50
CA ASP A 336 -16.55 -2.98 -8.25
C ASP A 336 -15.22 -2.44 -7.75
N ILE A 337 -15.20 -1.17 -7.35
CA ILE A 337 -14.05 -0.54 -6.71
C ILE A 337 -14.40 -0.39 -5.24
N LEU A 338 -13.85 -1.24 -4.37
CA LEU A 338 -14.13 -1.15 -2.94
C LEU A 338 -13.72 0.21 -2.40
N THR A 339 -14.57 0.80 -1.55
CA THR A 339 -14.29 2.06 -0.86
C THR A 339 -14.35 1.82 0.64
N TYR A 340 -13.52 2.54 1.38
CA TYR A 340 -13.33 2.33 2.81
C TYR A 340 -13.68 3.58 3.61
N SER A 341 -13.85 3.41 4.91
CA SER A 341 -14.32 4.47 5.82
C SER A 341 -13.17 5.07 6.63
N GLY A 342 -13.42 6.28 7.16
CA GLY A 342 -12.53 6.93 8.12
C GLY A 342 -11.08 7.00 7.66
N VAL A 343 -10.16 6.52 8.52
CA VAL A 343 -8.71 6.51 8.27
C VAL A 343 -8.27 5.48 7.23
N ASN A 344 -9.14 4.53 6.87
CA ASN A 344 -8.86 3.55 5.81
C ASN A 344 -9.21 4.10 4.42
N ALA A 345 -10.01 5.17 4.35
CA ALA A 345 -10.32 5.84 3.10
C ALA A 345 -9.05 6.47 2.53
N ARG A 346 -8.65 6.05 1.34
CA ARG A 346 -7.44 6.50 0.65
C ARG A 346 -7.78 6.93 -0.76
N GLU A 347 -6.86 7.68 -1.38
CA GLU A 347 -6.91 7.89 -2.82
C GLU A 347 -6.83 6.53 -3.53
N VAL A 348 -7.87 6.23 -4.31
CA VAL A 348 -7.87 5.06 -5.18
C VAL A 348 -7.05 5.40 -6.40
N ASN A 349 -6.12 4.52 -6.79
CA ASN A 349 -5.29 4.65 -7.97
C ASN A 349 -5.34 3.35 -8.78
N LEU A 350 -5.79 3.43 -10.03
CA LEU A 350 -6.05 2.30 -10.91
C LEU A 350 -5.45 2.54 -12.30
N ASP A 351 -4.81 1.52 -12.84
CA ASP A 351 -4.44 1.46 -14.26
C ASP A 351 -5.48 0.65 -15.02
N LEU A 352 -6.41 1.35 -15.67
CA LEU A 352 -7.51 0.76 -16.43
C LEU A 352 -7.05 0.01 -17.69
N ASN A 353 -5.79 0.16 -18.12
CA ASN A 353 -5.24 -0.68 -19.19
C ASN A 353 -4.67 -2.00 -18.65
N ALA A 354 -4.22 -2.03 -17.40
CA ALA A 354 -3.72 -3.23 -16.74
C ALA A 354 -4.85 -4.16 -16.27
N GLN A 355 -6.06 -3.61 -16.13
CA GLN A 355 -7.26 -4.31 -15.68
C GLN A 355 -8.29 -4.26 -16.79
N ASN A 356 -8.64 -5.40 -17.37
CA ASN A 356 -9.69 -5.48 -18.40
C ASN A 356 -11.01 -5.99 -17.81
N ASP A 357 -11.17 -5.83 -16.50
CA ASP A 357 -12.18 -6.53 -15.75
C ASP A 357 -13.46 -5.68 -15.75
N LEU A 358 -14.32 -5.99 -16.71
CA LEU A 358 -15.73 -5.62 -16.65
C LEU A 358 -16.42 -6.44 -15.57
N ASP A 359 -17.49 -5.87 -15.04
CA ASP A 359 -18.47 -6.55 -14.20
C ASP A 359 -18.79 -7.95 -14.76
N GLU A 360 -18.78 -8.97 -13.90
CA GLU A 360 -19.11 -10.35 -14.29
C GLU A 360 -20.47 -10.43 -15.00
N ASP A 361 -21.41 -9.57 -14.62
CA ASP A 361 -22.76 -9.45 -15.16
C ASP A 361 -22.89 -8.34 -16.22
N ALA A 362 -21.77 -7.75 -16.67
CA ALA A 362 -21.77 -6.75 -17.73
C ALA A 362 -22.50 -7.25 -18.99
N LEU A 363 -23.31 -6.38 -19.58
CA LEU A 363 -24.10 -6.70 -20.77
C LEU A 363 -23.21 -6.86 -22.02
N SER A 364 -23.64 -7.71 -22.94
CA SER A 364 -22.95 -7.88 -24.23
C SER A 364 -23.25 -6.71 -25.20
N PRO A 365 -22.26 -6.23 -25.97
CA PRO A 365 -20.87 -6.70 -26.03
C PRO A 365 -20.00 -6.19 -24.86
N LYS A 366 -19.12 -7.07 -24.37
CA LYS A 366 -18.10 -6.79 -23.35
C LYS A 366 -16.81 -6.26 -24.01
N LEU A 367 -16.71 -4.94 -24.17
CA LEU A 367 -15.66 -4.28 -24.95
C LEU A 367 -14.39 -3.92 -24.15
N GLY A 368 -14.49 -3.80 -22.82
CA GLY A 368 -13.37 -3.42 -21.96
C GLY A 368 -12.93 -1.97 -22.12
N TRP A 369 -11.80 -1.60 -21.49
CA TRP A 369 -11.26 -0.23 -21.52
C TRP A 369 -10.21 -0.05 -22.62
N ALA A 370 -9.22 -0.94 -22.67
CA ALA A 370 -8.05 -0.80 -23.54
C ALA A 370 -8.42 -0.78 -25.03
N GLY A 371 -7.79 0.13 -25.78
CA GLY A 371 -8.00 0.27 -27.23
C GLY A 371 -9.34 0.90 -27.64
N ARG A 372 -10.14 1.38 -26.68
CA ARG A 372 -11.46 1.96 -26.95
C ARG A 372 -11.42 3.46 -27.20
N THR A 373 -12.44 3.93 -27.91
CA THR A 373 -12.78 5.36 -27.91
C THR A 373 -13.92 5.54 -26.92
N VAL A 374 -13.72 6.32 -25.86
CA VAL A 374 -14.80 6.61 -24.91
C VAL A 374 -15.51 7.89 -25.33
N SER A 375 -16.84 7.87 -25.30
CA SER A 375 -17.70 8.99 -25.68
C SER A 375 -18.62 9.51 -24.58
N GLN A 376 -18.85 8.71 -23.54
CA GLN A 376 -19.49 9.12 -22.30
C GLN A 376 -18.79 8.43 -21.13
N LEU A 377 -18.73 9.11 -20.00
CA LEU A 377 -18.09 8.62 -18.78
C LEU A 377 -19.00 8.91 -17.59
N ARG A 378 -19.21 7.92 -16.73
CA ARG A 378 -20.05 7.99 -15.55
C ARG A 378 -19.31 7.37 -14.37
N PHE A 379 -19.41 8.00 -13.21
CA PHE A 379 -18.89 7.48 -11.95
C PHE A 379 -20.05 7.30 -10.97
N ASP A 380 -20.20 6.08 -10.46
CA ASP A 380 -21.24 5.72 -9.52
C ASP A 380 -20.56 5.59 -8.14
N PRO A 381 -20.78 6.51 -7.18
CA PRO A 381 -19.94 6.58 -5.98
C PRO A 381 -20.16 5.44 -4.99
N ASN A 382 -21.36 4.87 -4.95
CA ASN A 382 -21.74 3.79 -4.06
C ASN A 382 -23.01 3.07 -4.53
N GLU A 383 -23.26 1.89 -3.97
CA GLU A 383 -24.44 1.05 -4.22
C GLU A 383 -25.36 0.97 -2.97
N ASP A 384 -25.29 1.94 -2.05
CA ASP A 384 -26.05 1.92 -0.78
C ASP A 384 -27.52 2.32 -1.01
N PRO A 385 -28.51 1.41 -0.81
CA PRO A 385 -29.92 1.75 -1.01
C PRO A 385 -30.48 2.71 0.07
N GLY A 386 -29.71 3.03 1.11
CA GLY A 386 -30.02 4.01 2.13
C GLY A 386 -29.66 5.45 1.75
N ALA A 387 -29.88 6.38 2.68
CA ALA A 387 -29.57 7.80 2.51
C ALA A 387 -28.11 8.12 2.89
N LEU A 388 -27.15 7.38 2.32
CA LEU A 388 -25.72 7.55 2.58
C LEU A 388 -25.29 8.98 2.23
N THR A 389 -24.55 9.62 3.13
CA THR A 389 -23.85 10.87 2.83
C THR A 389 -22.42 10.54 2.45
N TRP A 390 -21.97 11.05 1.32
CA TRP A 390 -20.67 10.79 0.75
C TRP A 390 -19.97 12.07 0.28
N HIS A 391 -18.66 11.99 0.17
CA HIS A 391 -17.79 13.10 -0.20
C HIS A 391 -16.86 12.67 -1.33
N LEU A 392 -16.96 13.36 -2.47
CA LEU A 392 -16.04 13.16 -3.58
C LEU A 392 -15.20 14.42 -3.75
N ARG A 393 -13.90 14.33 -3.48
CA ARG A 393 -12.99 15.48 -3.55
C ARG A 393 -12.42 15.69 -4.93
N SER A 394 -12.00 14.63 -5.58
CA SER A 394 -11.40 14.71 -6.91
C SER A 394 -11.64 13.42 -7.69
N LEU A 395 -11.69 13.56 -9.02
CA LEU A 395 -11.62 12.44 -9.95
C LEU A 395 -10.70 12.85 -11.10
N HIS A 396 -9.75 12.00 -11.41
CA HIS A 396 -8.75 12.25 -12.42
C HIS A 396 -8.63 11.04 -13.34
N LEU A 397 -8.55 11.32 -14.62
CA LEU A 397 -8.24 10.32 -15.62
C LEU A 397 -7.06 10.83 -16.44
N ARG A 398 -5.89 10.25 -16.23
CA ARG A 398 -4.62 10.79 -16.71
C ARG A 398 -3.94 9.89 -17.73
N ALA A 399 -3.24 10.54 -18.66
CA ALA A 399 -2.31 9.86 -19.53
C ALA A 399 -1.01 9.49 -18.81
N ASP A 400 -0.18 8.65 -19.44
CA ASP A 400 1.19 8.46 -18.98
C ASP A 400 1.94 9.81 -18.95
N PRO A 401 2.79 10.07 -17.95
CA PRO A 401 3.67 11.24 -17.96
C PRO A 401 4.58 11.23 -19.20
N VAL A 402 4.85 12.41 -19.76
CA VAL A 402 5.68 12.58 -20.95
C VAL A 402 6.92 13.42 -20.63
N ALA A 403 8.08 12.99 -21.11
CA ALA A 403 9.35 13.70 -20.99
C ALA A 403 9.84 14.16 -22.37
N TYR A 404 10.23 15.44 -22.47
CA TYR A 404 10.82 16.05 -23.67
C TYR A 404 12.22 16.58 -23.34
N GLY A 405 13.24 16.12 -24.06
CA GLY A 405 14.64 16.53 -23.90
C GLY A 405 15.32 16.08 -22.58
N SER A 406 14.66 16.23 -21.43
CA SER A 406 15.13 15.76 -20.12
C SER A 406 13.97 15.40 -19.19
N THR A 407 14.27 14.64 -18.14
CA THR A 407 13.33 14.37 -17.04
C THR A 407 14.07 14.24 -15.71
N THR A 408 13.31 14.27 -14.61
CA THR A 408 13.84 14.14 -13.25
C THR A 408 13.16 12.97 -12.56
N VAL A 409 13.95 12.01 -12.10
CA VAL A 409 13.49 10.96 -11.19
C VAL A 409 13.52 11.51 -9.78
N LYS A 410 12.38 11.49 -9.09
CA LYS A 410 12.31 11.77 -7.66
C LYS A 410 12.15 10.46 -6.91
N PHE A 411 12.86 10.33 -5.80
CA PHE A 411 12.82 9.12 -4.97
C PHE A 411 13.21 9.44 -3.54
N HIS A 412 12.88 8.54 -2.63
CA HIS A 412 13.38 8.58 -1.27
C HIS A 412 13.62 7.16 -0.74
N ASP A 413 14.19 7.11 0.45
CA ASP A 413 14.35 5.89 1.22
C ASP A 413 13.57 6.03 2.52
N GLY A 414 12.47 5.29 2.67
CA GLY A 414 11.64 5.29 3.87
C GLY A 414 12.37 4.76 5.11
N ALA A 415 13.55 4.17 4.91
CA ALA A 415 14.40 3.61 5.94
C ALA A 415 15.77 4.31 6.04
N TRP A 416 15.91 5.51 5.49
CA TRP A 416 17.19 6.19 5.33
C TRP A 416 18.10 6.13 6.56
N VAL A 417 19.37 5.81 6.31
CA VAL A 417 20.48 5.91 7.26
C VAL A 417 21.62 6.74 6.65
N SER A 418 22.50 7.25 7.51
CA SER A 418 23.69 7.98 7.03
C SER A 418 24.57 7.08 6.16
N GLY A 419 25.12 7.62 5.07
CA GLY A 419 25.95 6.88 4.12
C GLY A 419 25.17 6.10 3.05
N THR A 420 23.84 6.18 3.03
CA THR A 420 23.02 5.56 1.99
C THR A 420 23.36 6.11 0.59
N THR A 421 23.43 5.23 -0.40
CA THR A 421 23.64 5.58 -1.82
C THR A 421 22.56 4.98 -2.71
N ALA A 422 22.36 5.54 -3.90
CA ALA A 422 21.39 5.04 -4.88
C ALA A 422 22.00 4.87 -6.28
N THR A 423 21.42 3.93 -7.02
CA THR A 423 21.59 3.77 -8.47
C THR A 423 20.24 3.94 -9.15
N VAL A 424 20.15 4.85 -10.11
CA VAL A 424 18.94 5.12 -10.89
C VAL A 424 19.11 4.52 -12.28
N SER A 425 18.10 3.78 -12.75
CA SER A 425 18.12 3.11 -14.05
C SER A 425 16.77 3.22 -14.74
N VAL A 426 16.77 3.07 -16.06
CA VAL A 426 15.55 3.02 -16.89
C VAL A 426 15.56 1.80 -17.79
N ALA A 427 14.39 1.24 -18.06
CA ALA A 427 14.22 0.15 -19.02
C ALA A 427 13.02 0.45 -19.93
N ARG A 428 13.16 0.15 -21.23
CA ARG A 428 12.05 0.25 -22.17
C ARG A 428 10.99 -0.80 -21.79
N THR A 429 9.72 -0.42 -21.84
CA THR A 429 8.61 -1.37 -21.59
C THR A 429 8.72 -2.59 -22.51
N GLY A 430 8.50 -3.78 -21.95
CA GLY A 430 8.66 -5.06 -22.66
C GLY A 430 10.09 -5.61 -22.70
N THR A 431 11.06 -4.92 -22.08
CA THR A 431 12.46 -5.37 -22.01
C THR A 431 12.90 -5.64 -20.57
N SER A 432 13.86 -6.55 -20.39
CA SER A 432 14.52 -6.81 -19.10
C SER A 432 15.83 -6.03 -18.92
N SER A 433 16.28 -5.33 -19.97
CA SER A 433 17.55 -4.60 -20.00
C SER A 433 17.41 -3.21 -19.36
N TRP A 434 18.18 -2.97 -18.29
CA TRP A 434 18.19 -1.71 -17.56
C TRP A 434 19.43 -0.89 -17.93
N HIS A 435 19.22 0.34 -18.38
CA HIS A 435 20.27 1.32 -18.58
C HIS A 435 20.45 2.18 -17.32
N THR A 436 21.65 2.16 -16.75
CA THR A 436 22.01 3.01 -15.61
C THR A 436 22.16 4.47 -16.03
N ILE A 437 21.42 5.34 -15.36
CA ILE A 437 21.43 6.80 -15.54
C ILE A 437 22.41 7.45 -14.57
N ALA A 438 22.39 7.03 -13.31
CA ALA A 438 23.26 7.55 -12.27
C ALA A 438 23.60 6.42 -11.30
N LYS A 439 24.82 6.42 -10.77
CA LYS A 439 25.34 5.42 -9.82
C LYS A 439 26.00 6.14 -8.64
N ASN A 440 25.96 5.51 -7.47
CA ASN A 440 26.55 6.03 -6.23
C ASN A 440 26.04 7.44 -5.86
N VAL A 441 24.77 7.72 -6.18
CA VAL A 441 24.13 8.99 -5.81
C VAL A 441 24.01 9.02 -4.29
N ALA A 442 24.62 10.01 -3.63
CA ALA A 442 24.45 10.18 -2.19
C ALA A 442 22.98 10.47 -1.88
N VAL A 443 22.39 9.68 -0.97
CA VAL A 443 20.98 9.81 -0.57
C VAL A 443 20.92 10.60 0.72
N LYS A 444 20.11 11.65 0.76
CA LYS A 444 19.74 12.37 1.97
C LYS A 444 18.39 11.89 2.51
N LYS A 445 18.14 12.15 3.80
CA LYS A 445 16.83 11.92 4.41
C LYS A 445 15.76 12.71 3.65
N GLY A 446 14.63 12.07 3.35
CA GLY A 446 13.55 12.66 2.57
C GLY A 446 13.78 12.56 1.05
N SER A 447 13.28 13.54 0.30
CA SER A 447 13.25 13.48 -1.16
C SER A 447 14.62 13.75 -1.80
N ASN A 448 14.96 12.91 -2.79
CA ASN A 448 16.16 12.95 -3.62
C ASN A 448 15.75 13.10 -5.08
N SER A 449 16.67 13.56 -5.93
CA SER A 449 16.35 13.78 -7.36
C SER A 449 17.56 13.55 -8.25
N VAL A 450 17.33 12.91 -9.40
CA VAL A 450 18.31 12.72 -10.47
C VAL A 450 17.71 13.20 -11.78
N ARG A 451 18.28 14.26 -12.36
CA ARG A 451 17.91 14.76 -13.68
C ARG A 451 18.79 14.11 -14.74
N PHE A 452 18.20 13.72 -15.88
CA PHE A 452 18.94 13.20 -17.02
C PHE A 452 18.31 13.58 -18.36
N SER A 453 19.11 13.55 -19.42
CA SER A 453 18.64 13.80 -20.79
C SER A 453 18.05 12.53 -21.42
N VAL A 454 17.00 12.69 -22.22
CA VAL A 454 16.41 11.60 -23.02
C VAL A 454 16.96 11.53 -24.45
N ALA A 455 17.87 12.42 -24.84
CA ALA A 455 18.36 12.51 -26.23
C ALA A 455 19.07 11.23 -26.73
N GLY A 456 19.67 10.45 -25.82
CA GLY A 456 20.30 9.16 -26.13
C GLY A 456 19.36 7.95 -26.08
N LEU A 457 18.07 8.15 -25.80
CA LEU A 457 17.08 7.09 -25.68
C LEU A 457 16.18 7.06 -26.93
N SER A 458 15.74 5.86 -27.31
CA SER A 458 14.72 5.71 -28.36
C SER A 458 13.38 6.26 -27.89
N GLN A 459 12.57 6.82 -28.78
CA GLN A 459 11.22 7.26 -28.42
C GLN A 459 10.36 6.05 -28.04
N SER A 460 9.99 5.94 -26.76
CA SER A 460 9.21 4.81 -26.24
C SER A 460 8.67 5.08 -24.84
N LYS A 461 7.94 4.11 -24.27
CA LYS A 461 7.56 4.09 -22.85
C LYS A 461 8.67 3.41 -22.04
N TYR A 462 9.05 4.00 -20.93
CA TYR A 462 10.11 3.53 -20.05
C TYR A 462 9.61 3.40 -18.62
N ARG A 463 10.09 2.39 -17.89
CA ARG A 463 9.93 2.28 -16.44
C ARG A 463 11.23 2.69 -15.75
N VAL A 464 11.12 3.38 -14.62
CA VAL A 464 12.26 3.78 -13.78
C VAL A 464 12.47 2.73 -12.69
N ARG A 465 13.72 2.48 -12.31
CA ARG A 465 14.11 1.69 -11.14
C ARG A 465 15.12 2.47 -10.32
N VAL A 466 14.94 2.46 -9.01
CA VAL A 466 15.89 3.00 -8.05
C VAL A 466 16.35 1.86 -7.15
N ALA A 467 17.65 1.63 -7.09
CA ALA A 467 18.29 0.69 -6.19
C ALA A 467 19.01 1.47 -5.09
N VAL A 468 18.57 1.33 -3.84
CA VAL A 468 19.16 2.03 -2.67
C VAL A 468 19.99 1.04 -1.87
N THR A 469 21.17 1.46 -1.44
CA THR A 469 22.14 0.66 -0.69
C THR A 469 22.47 1.34 0.63
N HIS A 470 22.23 0.64 1.73
CA HIS A 470 22.67 1.04 3.08
C HIS A 470 24.11 0.56 3.31
N PRO A 471 24.95 1.36 3.99
CA PRO A 471 26.34 0.98 4.26
C PRO A 471 26.40 -0.27 5.15
N GLY A 472 27.11 -1.31 4.68
CA GLY A 472 27.30 -2.55 5.44
C GLY A 472 26.06 -3.42 5.61
N VAL A 473 24.95 -3.13 4.91
CA VAL A 473 23.67 -3.84 5.08
C VAL A 473 23.26 -4.55 3.79
N ALA A 474 22.51 -3.89 2.91
CA ALA A 474 21.94 -4.50 1.72
C ALA A 474 21.55 -3.44 0.69
N THR A 475 21.27 -3.90 -0.52
CA THR A 475 20.60 -3.13 -1.56
C THR A 475 19.15 -3.61 -1.69
N ALA A 476 18.21 -2.67 -1.80
CA ALA A 476 16.83 -2.94 -2.17
C ALA A 476 16.47 -2.11 -3.41
N THR A 477 15.45 -2.53 -4.15
CA THR A 477 15.03 -1.86 -5.40
C THR A 477 13.54 -1.58 -5.44
N ALA A 478 13.15 -0.41 -5.94
CA ALA A 478 11.77 -0.09 -6.30
C ALA A 478 11.67 0.34 -7.76
N LYS A 479 10.49 0.18 -8.35
CA LYS A 479 10.16 0.65 -9.70
C LYS A 479 9.15 1.78 -9.63
N SER A 480 9.14 2.66 -10.63
CA SER A 480 8.06 3.64 -10.77
C SER A 480 6.71 2.93 -10.91
N PRO A 481 5.63 3.46 -10.32
CA PRO A 481 4.30 2.87 -10.42
C PRO A 481 3.80 2.87 -11.87
N VAL A 482 4.06 3.96 -12.60
CA VAL A 482 3.73 4.11 -14.02
C VAL A 482 4.96 4.12 -14.91
N VAL A 483 4.72 4.10 -16.22
CA VAL A 483 5.75 4.33 -17.25
C VAL A 483 5.77 5.81 -17.64
N VAL A 484 6.91 6.28 -18.16
CA VAL A 484 7.06 7.61 -18.76
C VAL A 484 7.29 7.47 -20.25
N ALA A 485 6.53 8.22 -21.06
CA ALA A 485 6.78 8.32 -22.49
C ALA A 485 7.94 9.29 -22.74
N MET A 486 9.05 8.79 -23.28
CA MET A 486 10.21 9.60 -23.63
C MET A 486 10.11 10.02 -25.10
N ARG A 487 10.16 11.33 -25.36
CA ARG A 487 10.08 11.95 -26.68
C ARG A 487 11.31 12.83 -26.93
N ARG A 488 11.70 12.94 -28.20
CA ARG A 488 12.81 13.81 -28.60
C ARG A 488 12.35 15.24 -28.74
#